data_AF-A0A0J9TXX4-F1
#
_entry.id   AF-A0A0J9TXX4-F1
#
_cell.length_a   1.000
_cell.length_b   1.000
_cell.length_c   1.000
_cell.angle_alpha   90.00
_cell.angle_beta   90.00
_cell.angle_gamma   90.00
#
_symmetry.space_group_name_H-M   'P 1'
#
loop_
_entity.id
_entity.type
_entity.pdbx_description
1 polymer ?
#
loop_
_entity_poly.entity_id
_entity_poly.type
_entity_poly.pdbx_seq_one_letter_code
_entity_poly.pdbx_strand_id
1 'polypeptide(L)'
;MSNFSCDDEPTGDMYIFYDNIDKYLKYENFCINDNKCDPYGVKCEFKKLPSGEKADIRNTICKRFKYLIYNILRESAEQNSSNEKADGKYLIYWLNREIHKNNANICPKDFLQHMITSDAGNTLLRKMMSYKYYIEYDDVKNMYNLFYIYKSYNDFKKIMDSEYPPEETAMKYIDNCVKKYKELKAKYSEKNTHLSNALNNFKKKYEQTELNKAKNPEWKIENLPSLDGTEDVQEKDTNQGDHIFQHILNLYQVVIIQLRQMKVDQPNYKAKVILVIIHAPL
;
A
#
# COMPACT_ATOMS: atom_id res chain seq x y z
N MET A 1 -28.09 -5.72 -7.95
CA MET A 1 -26.67 -5.89 -7.55
C MET A 1 -26.49 -7.35 -7.20
N SER A 2 -25.64 -8.10 -7.90
CA SER A 2 -25.38 -9.51 -7.54
C SER A 2 -24.61 -9.52 -6.21
N ASN A 3 -25.18 -10.12 -5.17
CA ASN A 3 -24.46 -10.45 -3.94
C ASN A 3 -23.37 -11.45 -4.30
N PHE A 4 -22.17 -10.94 -4.54
CA PHE A 4 -20.99 -11.73 -4.82
C PHE A 4 -20.37 -12.09 -3.46
N SER A 5 -20.66 -13.29 -2.95
CA SER A 5 -20.09 -13.79 -1.70
C SER A 5 -18.83 -14.60 -2.02
N CYS A 6 -17.72 -14.26 -1.36
CA CYS A 6 -16.49 -15.06 -1.40
C CYS A 6 -16.37 -15.79 -0.07
N ASP A 7 -16.49 -17.12 -0.09
CA ASP A 7 -16.64 -17.91 1.14
C ASP A 7 -15.31 -18.45 1.70
N ASP A 8 -14.18 -18.27 0.99
CA ASP A 8 -12.87 -18.78 1.41
C ASP A 8 -12.20 -17.79 2.39
N GLU A 9 -12.37 -18.04 3.69
CA GLU A 9 -11.83 -17.22 4.77
C GLU A 9 -10.31 -17.41 4.99
N PRO A 10 -9.56 -16.35 5.33
CA PRO A 10 -8.13 -16.45 5.60
C PRO A 10 -7.81 -17.36 6.81
N THR A 11 -6.79 -18.20 6.67
CA THR A 11 -6.31 -19.05 7.77
C THR A 11 -4.95 -18.59 8.33
N GLY A 12 -4.81 -18.57 9.65
CA GLY A 12 -3.58 -18.19 10.34
C GLY A 12 -3.15 -16.74 10.12
N ASP A 13 -1.88 -16.44 10.44
CA ASP A 13 -1.37 -15.07 10.36
C ASP A 13 -1.22 -14.58 8.91
N MET A 14 -2.04 -13.60 8.53
CA MET A 14 -2.00 -12.95 7.21
C MET A 14 -0.89 -11.89 7.11
N TYR A 15 -0.38 -11.41 8.24
CA TYR A 15 0.65 -10.39 8.35
C TYR A 15 2.07 -10.98 8.42
N ILE A 16 2.22 -12.31 8.47
CA ILE A 16 3.53 -12.99 8.57
C ILE A 16 4.54 -12.59 7.49
N PHE A 17 4.10 -12.09 6.33
CA PHE A 17 5.02 -11.61 5.30
C PHE A 17 5.77 -10.32 5.70
N TYR A 18 5.30 -9.60 6.71
CA TYR A 18 5.99 -8.40 7.22
C TYR A 18 7.35 -8.71 7.85
N ASP A 19 7.56 -9.94 8.32
CA ASP A 19 8.86 -10.39 8.83
C ASP A 19 9.95 -10.36 7.73
N ASN A 20 9.55 -10.43 6.46
CA ASN A 20 10.43 -10.36 5.29
C ASN A 20 10.02 -9.23 4.32
N ILE A 21 9.42 -8.15 4.84
CA ILE A 21 8.82 -7.08 4.02
C ILE A 21 9.78 -6.47 2.98
N ASP A 22 11.07 -6.41 3.30
CA ASP A 22 12.12 -5.85 2.45
C ASP A 22 12.18 -6.58 1.09
N LYS A 23 11.91 -7.89 1.07
CA LYS A 23 11.79 -8.71 -0.15
C LYS A 23 10.69 -8.20 -1.06
N TYR A 24 9.59 -7.72 -0.49
CA TYR A 24 8.36 -7.43 -1.23
C TYR A 24 8.21 -5.95 -1.62
N LEU A 25 8.88 -5.04 -0.91
CA LEU A 25 8.83 -3.59 -1.20
C LEU A 25 9.26 -3.26 -2.64
N LYS A 26 10.18 -4.03 -3.22
CA LYS A 26 10.62 -3.89 -4.62
C LYS A 26 9.48 -4.06 -5.64
N TYR A 27 8.35 -4.65 -5.24
CA TYR A 27 7.17 -4.89 -6.07
C TYR A 27 6.02 -3.90 -5.83
N GLU A 28 6.27 -2.74 -5.23
CA GLU A 28 5.22 -1.72 -5.13
C GLU A 28 4.88 -1.13 -6.51
N ASN A 29 5.89 -0.74 -7.29
CA ASN A 29 5.75 0.00 -8.54
C ASN A 29 6.37 -0.76 -9.73
N PHE A 30 5.93 -2.00 -9.95
CA PHE A 30 6.35 -2.82 -11.09
C PHE A 30 5.29 -2.82 -12.20
N CYS A 31 5.75 -2.85 -13.45
CA CYS A 31 4.90 -2.96 -14.64
C CYS A 31 3.82 -1.87 -14.75
N ILE A 32 4.15 -0.67 -14.28
CA ILE A 32 3.31 0.53 -14.43
C ILE A 32 3.72 1.31 -15.69
N ASN A 33 5.03 1.46 -15.91
CA ASN A 33 5.60 2.28 -16.99
C ASN A 33 6.59 1.50 -17.88
N ASP A 34 6.61 0.16 -17.76
CA ASP A 34 7.47 -0.70 -18.58
C ASP A 34 6.73 -1.95 -19.05
N ASN A 35 7.30 -2.57 -20.09
CA ASN A 35 6.77 -3.76 -20.73
C ASN A 35 7.26 -5.05 -20.06
N LYS A 36 7.82 -4.99 -18.83
CA LYS A 36 8.43 -6.16 -18.17
C LYS A 36 7.43 -7.28 -17.91
N CYS A 37 6.16 -6.94 -17.72
CA CYS A 37 5.10 -7.92 -17.51
C CYS A 37 4.48 -8.45 -18.81
N ASP A 38 4.77 -7.87 -19.97
CA ASP A 38 4.14 -8.28 -21.24
C ASP A 38 4.32 -9.77 -21.58
N PRO A 39 5.50 -10.39 -21.38
CA PRO A 39 5.67 -11.83 -21.58
C PRO A 39 4.74 -12.70 -20.72
N TYR A 40 4.25 -12.16 -19.60
CA TYR A 40 3.38 -12.87 -18.66
C TYR A 40 1.89 -12.72 -18.99
N GLY A 41 1.54 -11.96 -20.03
CA GLY A 41 0.15 -11.79 -20.48
C GLY A 41 -0.40 -13.00 -21.22
N VAL A 42 0.46 -13.91 -21.67
CA VAL A 42 0.08 -15.15 -22.35
C VAL A 42 -0.83 -15.96 -21.43
N LYS A 43 -2.00 -16.37 -21.95
CA LYS A 43 -3.05 -17.12 -21.24
C LYS A 43 -3.72 -16.35 -20.08
N CYS A 44 -3.75 -15.01 -20.14
CA CYS A 44 -4.51 -14.17 -19.21
C CYS A 44 -5.87 -13.72 -19.75
N GLU A 45 -6.46 -14.43 -20.72
CA GLU A 45 -7.70 -14.02 -21.37
C GLU A 45 -8.93 -14.34 -20.51
N PHE A 46 -9.49 -13.33 -19.84
CA PHE A 46 -10.80 -13.44 -19.18
C PHE A 46 -11.92 -13.12 -20.16
N LYS A 47 -13.03 -13.88 -20.07
CA LYS A 47 -14.22 -13.63 -20.92
C LYS A 47 -14.78 -12.23 -20.65
N LYS A 48 -15.06 -11.48 -21.73
CA LYS A 48 -15.74 -10.20 -21.66
C LYS A 48 -17.17 -10.43 -21.15
N LEU A 49 -17.45 -9.97 -19.93
CA LEU A 49 -18.82 -9.77 -19.46
C LEU A 49 -19.48 -8.66 -20.32
N PRO A 50 -20.81 -8.50 -20.32
CA PRO A 50 -21.51 -7.52 -21.17
C PRO A 50 -20.97 -6.08 -21.08
N SER A 51 -20.36 -5.71 -19.94
CA SER A 51 -19.48 -4.54 -19.78
C SER A 51 -18.01 -4.98 -19.94
N GLY A 52 -17.45 -4.90 -21.14
CA GLY A 52 -16.11 -5.42 -21.48
C GLY A 52 -14.94 -4.91 -20.62
N GLU A 53 -15.09 -3.75 -19.96
CA GLU A 53 -14.06 -3.11 -19.13
C GLU A 53 -13.50 -4.00 -18.00
N LYS A 54 -14.35 -4.84 -17.40
CA LYS A 54 -13.93 -5.73 -16.29
C LYS A 54 -12.96 -6.82 -16.75
N ALA A 55 -13.03 -7.26 -18.02
CA ALA A 55 -12.12 -8.26 -18.54
C ALA A 55 -10.71 -7.70 -18.75
N ASP A 56 -10.58 -6.48 -19.28
CA ASP A 56 -9.28 -5.85 -19.50
C ASP A 56 -8.54 -5.57 -18.17
N ILE A 57 -9.29 -5.18 -17.14
CA ILE A 57 -8.78 -5.06 -15.76
C ILE A 57 -8.25 -6.41 -15.27
N ARG A 58 -9.03 -7.49 -15.40
CA ARG A 58 -8.63 -8.83 -14.94
C ARG A 58 -7.42 -9.36 -15.72
N ASN A 59 -7.36 -9.13 -17.03
CA ASN A 59 -6.21 -9.48 -17.87
C ASN A 59 -4.94 -8.76 -17.38
N THR A 60 -5.05 -7.47 -17.04
CA THR A 60 -3.95 -6.66 -16.52
C THR A 60 -3.47 -7.16 -15.15
N ILE A 61 -4.41 -7.46 -14.25
CA ILE A 61 -4.09 -8.05 -12.94
C ILE A 61 -3.41 -9.41 -13.13
N CYS A 62 -3.92 -10.28 -14.00
CA CYS A 62 -3.38 -11.62 -14.23
C CYS A 62 -1.93 -11.56 -14.72
N LYS A 63 -1.67 -10.68 -15.69
CA LYS A 63 -0.34 -10.45 -16.26
C LYS A 63 0.67 -10.05 -15.18
N ARG A 64 0.31 -9.05 -14.36
CA ARG A 64 1.16 -8.58 -13.24
C ARG A 64 1.31 -9.63 -12.15
N PHE A 65 0.26 -10.41 -11.89
CA PHE A 65 0.29 -11.45 -10.87
C PHE A 65 1.16 -12.64 -11.27
N LYS A 66 1.12 -13.08 -12.55
CA LYS A 66 2.02 -14.11 -13.08
C LYS A 66 3.48 -13.69 -12.96
N TYR A 67 3.78 -12.41 -13.22
CA TYR A 67 5.11 -11.85 -13.00
C TYR A 67 5.54 -11.97 -11.53
N LEU A 68 4.67 -11.61 -10.57
CA LEU A 68 5.00 -11.73 -9.15
C LEU A 68 5.23 -13.17 -8.71
N ILE A 69 4.33 -14.08 -9.07
CA ILE A 69 4.43 -15.50 -8.74
C ILE A 69 5.76 -16.05 -9.24
N TYR A 70 6.10 -15.77 -10.49
CA TYR A 70 7.35 -16.23 -11.08
C TYR A 70 8.55 -15.70 -10.33
N ASN A 71 8.64 -14.40 -10.08
CA ASN A 71 9.83 -13.83 -9.44
C ASN A 71 9.94 -14.23 -7.96
N ILE A 72 8.84 -14.23 -7.21
CA ILE A 72 8.86 -14.51 -5.77
C ILE A 72 9.06 -16.00 -5.50
N LEU A 73 8.30 -16.88 -6.15
CA LEU A 73 8.36 -18.32 -5.86
C LEU A 73 9.59 -18.99 -6.47
N ARG A 74 10.11 -18.47 -7.59
CA ARG A 74 11.37 -18.96 -8.16
C ARG A 74 12.56 -18.56 -7.31
N GLU A 75 12.64 -17.29 -6.88
CA GLU A 75 13.68 -16.80 -5.96
C GLU A 75 13.73 -17.67 -4.69
N SER A 76 12.58 -18.03 -4.13
CA SER A 76 12.51 -18.90 -2.94
C SER A 76 12.99 -20.34 -3.19
N ALA A 77 12.72 -20.89 -4.37
CA ALA A 77 13.19 -22.23 -4.75
C ALA A 77 14.71 -22.26 -4.98
N GLU A 78 15.26 -21.23 -5.64
CA GLU A 78 16.69 -21.10 -5.89
C GLU A 78 17.49 -20.89 -4.59
N GLN A 79 16.92 -20.18 -3.61
CA GLN A 79 17.57 -19.88 -2.33
C GLN A 79 17.29 -20.92 -1.22
N ASN A 80 16.54 -22.01 -1.50
CA ASN A 80 16.06 -22.96 -0.49
C ASN A 80 15.42 -22.28 0.73
N SER A 81 14.73 -21.15 0.53
CA SER A 81 14.22 -20.35 1.64
C SER A 81 12.96 -20.98 2.23
N SER A 82 12.84 -21.04 3.56
CA SER A 82 11.65 -21.52 4.29
C SER A 82 10.45 -20.58 4.25
N ASN A 83 10.51 -19.51 3.43
CA ASN A 83 9.54 -18.41 3.41
C ASN A 83 8.29 -18.66 2.56
N GLU A 84 8.03 -19.90 2.11
CA GLU A 84 6.90 -20.23 1.22
C GLU A 84 5.55 -19.72 1.76
N LYS A 85 5.33 -19.85 3.08
CA LYS A 85 4.11 -19.35 3.72
C LYS A 85 4.01 -17.82 3.63
N ALA A 86 5.07 -17.09 3.96
CA ALA A 86 5.12 -15.63 3.85
C ALA A 86 4.92 -15.18 2.39
N ASP A 87 5.56 -15.84 1.45
CA ASP A 87 5.42 -15.55 0.01
C ASP A 87 3.98 -15.74 -0.46
N GLY A 88 3.35 -16.86 -0.10
CA GLY A 88 1.96 -17.14 -0.43
C GLY A 88 1.01 -16.10 0.16
N LYS A 89 1.24 -15.69 1.43
CA LYS A 89 0.44 -14.66 2.11
C LYS A 89 0.61 -13.27 1.49
N TYR A 90 1.83 -12.89 1.09
CA TYR A 90 2.06 -11.65 0.35
C TYR A 90 1.35 -11.67 -1.01
N LEU A 91 1.50 -12.75 -1.78
CA LEU A 91 0.91 -12.88 -3.12
C LEU A 91 -0.62 -12.77 -3.07
N ILE A 92 -1.28 -13.45 -2.12
CA ILE A 92 -2.74 -13.33 -2.00
C ILE A 92 -3.18 -11.95 -1.50
N TYR A 93 -2.43 -11.32 -0.59
CA TYR A 93 -2.68 -9.93 -0.20
C TYR A 93 -2.62 -9.01 -1.41
N TRP A 94 -1.58 -9.11 -2.23
CA TRP A 94 -1.41 -8.30 -3.42
C TRP A 94 -2.58 -8.49 -4.40
N LEU A 95 -3.00 -9.75 -4.62
CA LEU A 95 -4.12 -10.05 -5.51
C LEU A 95 -5.43 -9.44 -5.01
N ASN A 96 -5.76 -9.60 -3.71
CA ASN A 96 -6.95 -8.98 -3.11
C ASN A 96 -6.91 -7.46 -3.24
N ARG A 97 -5.75 -6.84 -2.99
CA ARG A 97 -5.57 -5.39 -3.14
C ARG A 97 -5.86 -4.92 -4.57
N GLU A 98 -5.35 -5.60 -5.58
CA GLU A 98 -5.60 -5.19 -6.97
C GLU A 98 -7.04 -5.47 -7.41
N ILE A 99 -7.66 -6.55 -6.93
CA ILE A 99 -9.09 -6.83 -7.18
C ILE A 99 -9.96 -5.69 -6.61
N HIS A 100 -9.72 -5.30 -5.35
CA HIS A 100 -10.45 -4.22 -4.68
C HIS A 100 -10.19 -2.86 -5.32
N LYS A 101 -8.91 -2.51 -5.51
CA LYS A 101 -8.49 -1.20 -6.05
C LYS A 101 -9.08 -0.94 -7.44
N ASN A 102 -9.18 -1.97 -8.27
CA ASN A 102 -9.65 -1.85 -9.64
C ASN A 102 -11.10 -2.32 -9.82
N ASN A 103 -11.84 -2.61 -8.74
CA ASN A 103 -13.22 -3.10 -8.77
C ASN A 103 -13.41 -4.28 -9.77
N ALA A 104 -12.48 -5.24 -9.74
CA ALA A 104 -12.45 -6.36 -10.68
C ALA A 104 -13.65 -7.32 -10.49
N ASN A 105 -14.34 -7.25 -9.34
CA ASN A 105 -15.58 -7.96 -9.02
C ASN A 105 -15.49 -9.46 -9.31
N ILE A 106 -14.50 -10.12 -8.72
CA ILE A 106 -14.18 -11.54 -8.84
C ILE A 106 -13.48 -12.01 -7.56
N CYS A 107 -13.77 -13.23 -7.10
CA CYS A 107 -13.14 -13.77 -5.91
C CYS A 107 -11.70 -14.18 -6.26
N PRO A 108 -10.74 -14.07 -5.32
CA PRO A 108 -9.38 -14.54 -5.55
C PRO A 108 -9.32 -16.00 -5.99
N LYS A 109 -10.16 -16.87 -5.41
CA LYS A 109 -10.30 -18.27 -5.83
C LYS A 109 -10.71 -18.44 -7.28
N ASP A 110 -11.75 -17.76 -7.73
CA ASP A 110 -12.21 -17.85 -9.12
C ASP A 110 -11.17 -17.28 -10.08
N PHE A 111 -10.51 -16.19 -9.67
CA PHE A 111 -9.42 -15.60 -10.41
C PHE A 111 -8.27 -16.59 -10.61
N LEU A 112 -7.83 -17.24 -9.53
CA LEU A 112 -6.79 -18.28 -9.55
C LEU A 112 -7.22 -19.50 -10.38
N GLN A 113 -8.45 -19.97 -10.21
CA GLN A 113 -8.98 -21.12 -10.94
C GLN A 113 -9.00 -20.86 -12.44
N HIS A 114 -9.39 -19.65 -12.86
CA HIS A 114 -9.32 -19.23 -14.26
C HIS A 114 -7.88 -19.29 -14.78
N MET A 115 -6.94 -18.68 -14.06
CA MET A 115 -5.52 -18.70 -14.44
C MET A 115 -4.95 -20.12 -14.56
N ILE A 116 -5.29 -21.02 -13.63
CA ILE A 116 -4.84 -22.41 -13.64
C ILE A 116 -5.46 -23.16 -14.82
N THR A 117 -6.73 -22.93 -15.13
CA THR A 117 -7.40 -23.58 -16.26
C THR A 117 -6.80 -23.12 -17.58
N SER A 118 -6.55 -21.82 -17.73
CA SER A 118 -5.92 -21.25 -18.92
C SER A 118 -4.44 -21.65 -19.07
N ASP A 119 -3.73 -21.87 -17.97
CA ASP A 119 -2.30 -22.22 -17.95
C ASP A 119 -2.01 -23.49 -17.14
N ALA A 120 -2.67 -24.58 -17.51
CA ALA A 120 -2.64 -25.84 -16.74
C ALA A 120 -1.24 -26.42 -16.49
N GLY A 121 -0.25 -26.13 -17.35
CA GLY A 121 1.13 -26.58 -17.18
C GLY A 121 1.94 -25.80 -16.14
N ASN A 122 1.43 -24.67 -15.64
CA ASN A 122 2.16 -23.82 -14.71
C ASN A 122 2.02 -24.32 -13.26
N THR A 123 3.05 -25.03 -12.79
CA THR A 123 3.08 -25.63 -11.45
C THR A 123 3.14 -24.58 -10.33
N LEU A 124 3.74 -23.42 -10.58
CA LEU A 124 3.77 -22.32 -9.60
C LEU A 124 2.38 -21.76 -9.33
N LEU A 125 1.54 -21.62 -10.37
CA LEU A 125 0.13 -21.19 -10.19
C LEU A 125 -0.66 -22.17 -9.33
N ARG A 126 -0.43 -23.48 -9.47
CA ARG A 126 -1.12 -24.50 -8.67
C ARG A 126 -0.84 -24.37 -7.18
N LYS A 127 0.37 -23.96 -6.79
CA LYS A 127 0.72 -23.70 -5.37
C LYS A 127 -0.15 -22.61 -4.74
N MET A 128 -0.64 -21.65 -5.54
CA MET A 128 -1.48 -20.56 -5.04
C MET A 128 -2.86 -20.99 -4.57
N MET A 129 -3.32 -22.20 -4.93
CA MET A 129 -4.62 -22.71 -4.47
C MET A 129 -4.67 -22.95 -2.95
N SER A 130 -3.53 -23.09 -2.30
CA SER A 130 -3.42 -23.15 -0.84
C SER A 130 -3.66 -21.79 -0.16
N TYR A 131 -3.66 -20.70 -0.93
CA TYR A 131 -3.76 -19.32 -0.47
C TYR A 131 -4.96 -18.57 -1.07
N LYS A 132 -5.95 -19.25 -1.63
CA LYS A 132 -7.06 -18.67 -2.44
C LYS A 132 -8.08 -17.79 -1.70
N TYR A 133 -7.73 -17.30 -0.52
CA TYR A 133 -8.65 -16.64 0.42
C TYR A 133 -9.02 -15.23 -0.03
N TYR A 134 -10.24 -14.84 0.31
CA TYR A 134 -10.70 -13.47 0.20
C TYR A 134 -10.34 -12.70 1.47
N ILE A 135 -9.89 -11.45 1.30
CA ILE A 135 -9.58 -10.54 2.40
C ILE A 135 -10.49 -9.33 2.23
N GLU A 136 -11.21 -9.00 3.30
CA GLU A 136 -12.12 -7.87 3.29
C GLU A 136 -11.40 -6.56 2.98
N TYR A 137 -12.12 -5.64 2.35
CA TYR A 137 -11.56 -4.37 1.87
C TYR A 137 -10.84 -3.60 2.99
N ASP A 138 -11.45 -3.50 4.17
CA ASP A 138 -10.89 -2.77 5.31
C ASP A 138 -9.63 -3.45 5.87
N ASP A 139 -9.57 -4.79 5.86
CA ASP A 139 -8.37 -5.53 6.25
C ASP A 139 -7.24 -5.36 5.23
N VAL A 140 -7.54 -5.43 3.93
CA VAL A 140 -6.56 -5.13 2.87
C VAL A 140 -6.03 -3.71 2.99
N LYS A 141 -6.89 -2.75 3.34
CA LYS A 141 -6.50 -1.35 3.57
C LYS A 141 -5.58 -1.22 4.79
N ASN A 142 -5.86 -1.94 5.88
CA ASN A 142 -4.99 -1.98 7.06
C ASN A 142 -3.62 -2.60 6.73
N MET A 143 -3.60 -3.71 6.00
CA MET A 143 -2.38 -4.30 5.48
C MET A 143 -1.62 -3.29 4.62
N TYR A 144 -2.26 -2.61 3.67
CA TYR A 144 -1.58 -1.63 2.84
C TYR A 144 -1.02 -0.43 3.62
N ASN A 145 -1.71 0.03 4.66
CA ASN A 145 -1.18 1.08 5.53
C ASN A 145 0.10 0.63 6.25
N LEU A 146 0.16 -0.63 6.72
CA LEU A 146 1.40 -1.17 7.29
C LEU A 146 2.51 -1.30 6.26
N PHE A 147 2.19 -1.74 5.03
CA PHE A 147 3.14 -1.75 3.92
C PHE A 147 3.74 -0.35 3.68
N TYR A 148 2.91 0.69 3.70
CA TYR A 148 3.35 2.07 3.55
C TYR A 148 4.26 2.53 4.71
N ILE A 149 3.94 2.17 5.96
CA ILE A 149 4.79 2.46 7.14
C ILE A 149 6.19 1.87 6.93
N TYR A 150 6.29 0.58 6.57
CA TYR A 150 7.57 -0.06 6.30
C TYR A 150 8.32 0.56 5.13
N LYS A 151 7.61 0.94 4.06
CA LYS A 151 8.22 1.63 2.93
C LYS A 151 8.86 2.94 3.36
N SER A 152 8.10 3.81 4.04
CA SER A 152 8.62 5.10 4.50
C SER A 152 9.82 4.92 5.42
N TYR A 153 9.76 3.96 6.35
CA TYR A 153 10.90 3.62 7.20
C TYR A 153 12.13 3.15 6.39
N ASN A 154 11.95 2.32 5.37
CA ASN A 154 13.06 1.87 4.53
C ASN A 154 13.62 2.97 3.63
N ASP A 155 12.80 3.87 3.13
CA ASP A 155 13.27 5.02 2.36
C ASP A 155 14.07 5.99 3.25
N PHE A 156 13.66 6.16 4.51
CA PHE A 156 14.49 6.82 5.53
C PHE A 156 15.85 6.10 5.69
N LYS A 157 15.86 4.78 5.88
CA LYS A 157 17.12 4.01 6.03
C LYS A 157 18.05 4.16 4.82
N LYS A 158 17.52 4.12 3.60
CA LYS A 158 18.32 4.36 2.38
C LYS A 158 18.94 5.74 2.35
N ILE A 159 18.22 6.77 2.81
CA ILE A 159 18.78 8.12 2.92
C ILE A 159 19.92 8.12 3.94
N MET A 160 19.72 7.51 5.11
CA MET A 160 20.75 7.39 6.15
C MET A 160 22.03 6.68 5.70
N ASP A 161 21.94 5.82 4.69
CA ASP A 161 23.09 5.10 4.12
C ASP A 161 23.88 5.94 3.09
N SER A 162 23.37 7.11 2.69
CA SER A 162 24.07 8.04 1.81
C SER A 162 25.21 8.78 2.51
N GLU A 163 26.18 9.31 1.74
CA GLU A 163 27.34 10.02 2.29
C GLU A 163 26.96 11.32 3.01
N TYR A 164 25.96 12.04 2.48
CA TYR A 164 25.46 13.30 3.04
C TYR A 164 23.93 13.26 3.12
N PRO A 165 23.35 12.62 4.15
CA PRO A 165 21.91 12.44 4.23
C PRO A 165 21.21 13.77 4.60
N PRO A 166 20.31 14.28 3.74
CA PRO A 166 19.57 15.51 4.04
C PRO A 166 18.54 15.25 5.16
N GLU A 167 18.77 15.85 6.34
CA GLU A 167 17.94 15.70 7.56
C GLU A 167 16.46 15.92 7.26
N GLU A 168 16.12 17.04 6.61
CA GLU A 168 14.73 17.39 6.31
C GLU A 168 14.02 16.33 5.47
N THR A 169 14.70 15.78 4.46
CA THR A 169 14.12 14.75 3.59
C THR A 169 13.97 13.43 4.33
N ALA A 170 14.96 13.05 5.14
CA ALA A 170 14.89 11.86 5.97
C ALA A 170 13.73 11.94 6.98
N MET A 171 13.59 13.09 7.64
CA MET A 171 12.54 13.32 8.64
C MET A 171 11.14 13.32 8.05
N LYS A 172 10.94 13.82 6.82
CA LYS A 172 9.65 13.68 6.11
C LYS A 172 9.19 12.22 6.00
N TYR A 173 10.09 11.27 5.80
CA TYR A 173 9.73 9.85 5.76
C TYR A 173 9.37 9.31 7.15
N ILE A 174 10.10 9.73 8.18
CA ILE A 174 9.83 9.33 9.56
C ILE A 174 8.50 9.91 10.06
N ASP A 175 8.21 11.18 9.77
CA ASP A 175 6.95 11.81 10.18
C ASP A 175 5.75 11.12 9.52
N ASN A 176 5.87 10.75 8.23
CA ASN A 176 4.86 9.97 7.53
C ASN A 176 4.66 8.59 8.17
N CYS A 177 5.75 7.93 8.54
CA CYS A 177 5.73 6.65 9.26
C CYS A 177 4.99 6.77 10.61
N VAL A 178 5.40 7.72 11.47
CA VAL A 178 4.83 7.95 12.81
C VAL A 178 3.35 8.28 12.71
N LYS A 179 2.98 9.19 11.80
CA LYS A 179 1.59 9.57 11.57
C LYS A 179 0.72 8.37 11.18
N LYS A 180 1.15 7.58 10.19
CA LYS A 180 0.39 6.40 9.76
C LYS A 180 0.36 5.29 10.80
N TYR A 181 1.44 5.11 11.56
CA TYR A 181 1.47 4.19 12.69
C TYR A 181 0.38 4.55 13.71
N LYS A 182 0.31 5.82 14.12
CA LYS A 182 -0.70 6.31 15.07
C LYS A 182 -2.13 6.16 14.53
N GLU A 183 -2.36 6.50 13.25
CA GLU A 183 -3.66 6.31 12.59
C GLU A 183 -4.10 4.84 12.55
N LEU A 184 -3.16 3.92 12.29
CA LEU A 184 -3.45 2.49 12.24
C LEU A 184 -3.62 1.91 13.64
N LYS A 185 -2.84 2.38 14.61
CA LYS A 185 -2.92 2.00 16.02
C LYS A 185 -4.24 2.43 16.67
N ALA A 186 -4.76 3.60 16.33
CA ALA A 186 -6.05 4.08 16.85
C ALA A 186 -7.25 3.20 16.43
N LYS A 187 -7.11 2.39 15.37
CA LYS A 187 -8.15 1.48 14.87
C LYS A 187 -8.13 0.12 15.56
N TYR A 188 -7.23 -0.10 16.52
CA TYR A 188 -7.16 -1.36 17.23
C TYR A 188 -8.42 -1.64 18.04
N SER A 189 -8.93 -2.86 17.87
CA SER A 189 -9.66 -3.56 18.90
C SER A 189 -8.85 -4.80 19.28
N GLU A 190 -9.03 -5.29 20.51
CA GLU A 190 -8.37 -6.52 21.00
C GLU A 190 -8.61 -7.76 20.11
N LYS A 191 -9.58 -7.69 19.18
CA LYS A 191 -9.96 -8.80 18.29
C LYS A 191 -9.00 -9.02 17.10
N ASN A 192 -8.18 -8.05 16.70
CA ASN A 192 -7.25 -8.20 15.56
C ASN A 192 -5.82 -8.47 16.01
N THR A 193 -5.58 -9.65 16.58
CA THR A 193 -4.30 -10.05 17.19
C THR A 193 -3.14 -10.06 16.18
N HIS A 194 -3.39 -10.43 14.92
CA HIS A 194 -2.34 -10.48 13.88
C HIS A 194 -1.84 -9.09 13.48
N LEU A 195 -2.75 -8.13 13.23
CA LEU A 195 -2.34 -6.75 12.97
C LEU A 195 -1.59 -6.18 14.19
N SER A 196 -2.05 -6.47 15.42
CA SER A 196 -1.39 -6.02 16.66
C SER A 196 0.03 -6.51 16.77
N ASN A 197 0.25 -7.80 16.52
CA ASN A 197 1.58 -8.39 16.52
C ASN A 197 2.48 -7.75 15.45
N ALA A 198 1.94 -7.52 14.25
CA ALA A 198 2.69 -6.90 13.16
C ALA A 198 3.12 -5.46 13.48
N LEU A 199 2.25 -4.62 14.07
CA LEU A 199 2.68 -3.27 14.50
C LEU A 199 3.63 -3.29 15.70
N ASN A 200 3.49 -4.26 16.61
CA ASN A 200 4.45 -4.42 17.70
C ASN A 200 5.84 -4.82 17.17
N ASN A 201 5.90 -5.70 16.16
CA ASN A 201 7.15 -6.04 15.49
C ASN A 201 7.76 -4.82 14.79
N PHE A 202 6.95 -4.05 14.06
CA PHE A 202 7.40 -2.79 13.47
C PHE A 202 7.95 -1.82 14.52
N LYS A 203 7.21 -1.61 15.62
CA LYS A 203 7.59 -0.71 16.71
C LYS A 203 8.95 -1.07 17.29
N LYS A 204 9.19 -2.35 17.60
CA LYS A 204 10.49 -2.83 18.06
C LYS A 204 11.62 -2.50 17.08
N LYS A 205 11.40 -2.74 15.77
CA LYS A 205 12.37 -2.41 14.71
C LYS A 205 12.65 -0.90 14.68
N TYR A 206 11.61 -0.07 14.78
CA TYR A 206 11.71 1.38 14.76
C TYR A 206 12.46 1.92 15.98
N GLU A 207 12.12 1.49 17.19
CA GLU A 207 12.74 1.95 18.44
C GLU A 207 14.20 1.53 18.58
N GLN A 208 14.59 0.43 17.93
CA GLN A 208 15.98 -0.02 17.85
C GLN A 208 16.80 0.70 16.76
N THR A 209 16.20 1.67 16.06
CA THR A 209 16.89 2.39 14.98
C THR A 209 17.83 3.44 15.54
N GLU A 210 19.14 3.21 15.38
CA GLU A 210 20.16 4.19 15.77
C GLU A 210 20.38 5.25 14.68
N LEU A 211 20.40 6.50 15.11
CA LEU A 211 20.88 7.63 14.32
C LEU A 211 22.41 7.67 14.45
N ASN A 212 23.14 7.31 13.39
CA ASN A 212 24.59 7.34 13.41
C ASN A 212 25.10 8.80 13.46
N LYS A 213 25.20 9.36 14.66
CA LYS A 213 25.63 10.75 14.91
C LYS A 213 27.06 11.02 14.44
N ALA A 214 27.93 10.01 14.48
CA ALA A 214 29.30 10.15 13.98
C ALA A 214 29.34 10.42 12.46
N LYS A 215 28.39 9.85 11.71
CA LYS A 215 28.22 10.16 10.28
C LYS A 215 27.43 11.45 10.04
N ASN A 216 26.60 11.86 10.98
CA ASN A 216 25.64 12.96 10.81
C ASN A 216 25.73 13.99 11.95
N PRO A 217 26.90 14.62 12.18
CA PRO A 217 27.10 15.52 13.31
C PRO A 217 26.26 16.81 13.20
N GLU A 218 25.80 17.16 12.00
CA GLU A 218 25.00 18.36 11.74
C GLU A 218 23.51 18.19 12.09
N TRP A 219 23.05 16.95 12.23
CA TRP A 219 21.66 16.67 12.56
C TRP A 219 21.35 17.09 13.99
N LYS A 220 20.28 17.85 14.17
CA LYS A 220 19.92 18.40 15.49
C LYS A 220 19.12 17.42 16.34
N ILE A 221 18.58 16.38 15.73
CA ILE A 221 17.79 15.35 16.41
C ILE A 221 18.68 14.33 17.13
N GLU A 222 18.27 13.95 18.34
CA GLU A 222 18.97 12.92 19.10
C GLU A 222 18.38 11.53 18.91
N ASN A 223 17.05 11.47 18.79
CA ASN A 223 16.27 10.25 18.66
C ASN A 223 15.17 10.46 17.62
N LEU A 224 14.68 9.36 17.06
CA LEU A 224 13.48 9.40 16.23
C LEU A 224 12.24 9.75 17.07
N PRO A 225 11.23 10.45 16.49
CA PRO A 225 10.00 10.79 17.18
C PRO A 225 9.28 9.56 17.74
N SER A 226 8.63 9.70 18.90
CA SER A 226 7.97 8.57 19.53
C SER A 226 6.75 8.05 18.76
N LEU A 227 6.65 6.72 18.64
CA LEU A 227 5.46 6.03 18.14
C LEU A 227 4.30 6.01 19.15
N ASP A 228 4.61 6.13 20.45
CA ASP A 228 3.61 6.10 21.53
C ASP A 228 3.20 7.50 22.01
N GLY A 229 4.00 8.52 21.74
CA GLY A 229 3.74 9.88 22.22
C GLY A 229 2.45 10.46 21.64
N THR A 230 1.58 10.98 22.51
CA THR A 230 0.68 12.07 22.15
C THR A 230 1.56 13.31 22.01
N GLU A 231 1.97 13.65 20.79
CA GLU A 231 2.76 14.85 20.44
C GLU A 231 4.18 14.93 21.03
N ASP A 232 5.20 14.74 20.20
CA ASP A 232 6.49 15.42 20.42
C ASP A 232 6.45 16.71 19.57
N VAL A 233 5.76 17.74 20.07
CA VAL A 233 6.03 19.11 19.63
C VAL A 233 7.37 19.47 20.25
N GLN A 234 8.46 19.22 19.54
CA GLN A 234 9.63 20.07 19.72
C GLN A 234 9.32 21.39 19.03
N GLU A 235 8.73 22.29 19.82
CA GLU A 235 8.53 23.69 19.49
C GLU A 235 9.89 24.29 19.09
N LYS A 236 10.07 24.53 17.80
CA LYS A 236 10.94 25.61 17.34
C LYS A 236 10.10 26.60 16.56
N ASP A 237 9.70 27.59 17.32
CA ASP A 237 9.11 28.86 16.93
C ASP A 237 9.70 29.37 15.61
N THR A 238 8.93 29.26 14.53
CA THR A 238 8.89 30.25 13.45
C THR A 238 7.47 30.32 12.90
N ASN A 239 6.66 31.15 13.58
CA ASN A 239 5.34 31.58 13.16
C ASN A 239 5.36 32.22 11.76
N GLN A 240 5.10 31.44 10.71
CA GLN A 240 4.61 31.94 9.42
C GLN A 240 3.91 30.87 8.57
N GLY A 241 4.25 29.58 8.75
CA GLY A 241 3.72 28.48 7.93
C GLY A 241 2.28 28.03 8.27
N ASP A 242 1.92 28.05 9.56
CA ASP A 242 0.62 27.53 10.02
C ASP A 242 -0.57 28.42 9.62
N HIS A 243 -0.33 29.72 9.45
CA HIS A 243 -1.36 30.65 8.99
C HIS A 243 -1.75 30.38 7.52
N ILE A 244 -0.79 30.02 6.67
CA ILE A 244 -1.03 29.74 5.25
C ILE A 244 -1.77 28.42 5.09
N PHE A 245 -1.38 27.38 5.85
CA PHE A 245 -2.04 26.08 5.77
C PHE A 245 -3.50 26.15 6.25
N GLN A 246 -3.77 26.89 7.33
CA GLN A 246 -5.15 27.10 7.77
C GLN A 246 -5.96 27.98 6.82
N HIS A 247 -5.34 28.97 6.19
CA HIS A 247 -6.04 29.78 5.18
C HIS A 247 -6.41 28.94 3.94
N ILE A 248 -5.55 28.02 3.51
CA ILE A 248 -5.82 27.11 2.39
C ILE A 248 -6.92 26.09 2.76
N LEU A 249 -6.89 25.53 3.96
CA LEU A 249 -7.95 24.63 4.47
C LEU A 249 -9.31 25.32 4.52
N ASN A 250 -9.36 26.57 5.01
CA ASN A 250 -10.58 27.36 5.06
C ASN A 250 -11.12 27.66 3.65
N LEU A 251 -10.25 28.00 2.70
CA LEU A 251 -10.65 28.20 1.29
C LEU A 251 -11.19 26.91 0.66
N TYR A 252 -10.58 25.76 0.93
CA TYR A 252 -11.07 24.45 0.46
C TYR A 252 -12.46 24.11 1.03
N GLN A 253 -12.70 24.39 2.31
CA GLN A 253 -14.01 24.17 2.92
C GLN A 253 -15.09 25.07 2.33
N VAL A 254 -14.78 26.35 2.06
CA VAL A 254 -15.70 27.29 1.41
C VAL A 254 -16.07 26.81 0.00
N VAL A 255 -15.09 26.35 -0.79
CA VAL A 255 -15.35 25.81 -2.14
C VAL A 255 -16.21 24.54 -2.08
N ILE A 256 -15.97 23.64 -1.12
CA ILE A 256 -16.80 22.43 -0.96
C ILE A 256 -18.25 22.80 -0.59
N ILE A 257 -18.45 23.80 0.27
CA ILE A 257 -19.79 24.26 0.68
C ILE A 257 -20.53 24.87 -0.52
N GLN A 258 -19.86 25.73 -1.30
CA GLN A 258 -20.44 26.32 -2.52
C GLN A 258 -20.80 25.25 -3.56
N LEU A 259 -19.92 24.26 -3.78
CA LEU A 259 -20.21 23.14 -4.69
C LEU A 259 -21.40 22.28 -4.22
N ARG A 260 -21.59 22.15 -2.89
CA ARG A 260 -22.77 21.46 -2.33
C ARG A 260 -24.05 22.27 -2.53
N GLN A 261 -24.02 23.59 -2.32
CA GLN A 261 -25.17 24.47 -2.56
C GLN A 261 -25.58 24.48 -4.05
N MET A 262 -24.61 24.59 -4.96
CA MET A 262 -24.88 24.53 -6.41
C MET A 262 -25.51 23.19 -6.85
N LYS A 263 -25.16 22.07 -6.19
CA LYS A 263 -25.73 20.75 -6.47
C LYS A 263 -27.17 20.59 -5.95
N VAL A 264 -27.55 21.36 -4.93
CA VAL A 264 -28.92 21.40 -4.38
C VAL A 264 -29.83 22.27 -5.25
N ASP A 265 -29.32 23.38 -5.77
CA ASP A 265 -30.15 24.35 -6.50
C ASP A 265 -30.34 24.02 -7.99
N GLN A 266 -29.45 23.23 -8.63
CA GLN A 266 -29.60 22.82 -10.05
C GLN A 266 -29.10 21.39 -10.33
N PRO A 267 -29.95 20.35 -10.18
CA PRO A 267 -29.52 18.95 -10.24
C PRO A 267 -29.09 18.44 -11.63
N ASN A 268 -29.19 19.23 -12.70
CA ASN A 268 -28.92 18.78 -14.09
C ASN A 268 -27.79 19.51 -14.84
N TYR A 269 -26.95 20.32 -14.18
CA TYR A 269 -25.82 20.98 -14.86
C TYR A 269 -24.56 20.11 -14.88
N LYS A 270 -24.13 19.66 -16.08
CA LYS A 270 -22.81 19.07 -16.33
C LYS A 270 -21.74 20.14 -16.13
N ALA A 271 -20.96 20.04 -15.05
CA ALA A 271 -19.90 21.00 -14.74
C ALA A 271 -18.67 20.80 -15.65
N LYS A 272 -18.43 21.76 -16.56
CA LYS A 272 -17.09 22.10 -17.05
C LYS A 272 -16.51 23.10 -16.07
N VAL A 273 -15.63 22.68 -15.17
CA VAL A 273 -14.85 23.60 -14.33
C VAL A 273 -13.46 23.70 -14.94
N ILE A 274 -13.18 24.85 -15.55
CA ILE A 274 -11.83 25.27 -15.97
C ILE A 274 -11.09 25.74 -14.72
N LEU A 275 -9.96 25.09 -14.46
CA LEU A 275 -9.01 25.44 -13.42
C LEU A 275 -8.34 26.78 -13.80
N VAL A 276 -8.60 27.86 -13.07
CA VAL A 276 -7.79 29.09 -13.14
C VAL A 276 -7.29 29.42 -11.74
N ILE A 277 -6.16 28.84 -11.39
CA ILE A 277 -5.20 29.35 -10.40
C ILE A 277 -3.86 28.88 -10.99
N ILE A 278 -2.94 29.73 -11.44
CA ILE A 278 -2.00 30.51 -10.63
C ILE A 278 -1.45 31.63 -11.51
N HIS A 279 -1.59 32.90 -11.10
CA HIS A 279 -0.60 33.96 -11.32
C HIS A 279 -0.67 34.92 -10.13
N ALA A 280 0.31 34.85 -9.24
CA ALA A 280 0.75 35.97 -8.42
C ALA A 280 2.26 35.78 -8.17
N PRO A 281 3.11 36.80 -8.40
CA PRO A 281 4.56 36.70 -8.29
C PRO A 281 5.01 36.81 -6.83
N LEU A 282 6.23 36.33 -6.57
CA LEU A 282 7.00 36.50 -5.34
C LEU A 282 7.09 37.97 -4.90
#